data_AF-A0A7J0E6V3-F1
#
_entry.id   AF-A0A7J0E6V3-F1
#
_cell.length_a   1.000
_cell.length_b   1.000
_cell.length_c   1.000
_cell.angle_alpha   90.00
_cell.angle_beta   90.00
_cell.angle_gamma   90.00
#
_symmetry.space_group_name_H-M   'P 1'
#
loop_
_entity.id
_entity.type
_entity.pdbx_description
1 polymer ?
#
loop_
_entity_poly.entity_id
_entity_poly.type
_entity_poly.pdbx_seq_one_letter_code
_entity_poly.pdbx_strand_id
1 'polypeptide(L)'
;MLFTNKRSLKHRAMFKLKCMLRTHIGSNNEAYECCMQVEDDLGYRGFRLTKSLTKAAAQAFTVNLRVLVPKVLPIWELLRLD
;
A
#
# COMPACT_ATOMS: atom_id res chain seq x y z
N MET A 1 -7.95 -10.40 16.55
CA MET A 1 -7.00 -10.24 15.42
C MET A 1 -7.81 -10.30 14.14
N LEU A 2 -7.67 -9.36 13.20
CA LEU A 2 -8.55 -9.35 12.01
C LEU A 2 -8.25 -10.54 11.08
N PHE A 3 -6.98 -10.72 10.68
CA PHE A 3 -6.56 -11.82 9.81
C PHE A 3 -5.20 -12.41 10.23
N THR A 4 -5.00 -13.71 10.03
CA THR A 4 -3.70 -14.40 10.25
C THR A 4 -3.51 -15.62 9.36
N ASN A 5 -2.27 -15.99 9.08
CA ASN A 5 -1.91 -17.29 8.51
C ASN A 5 -1.21 -18.21 9.53
N LYS A 6 -0.96 -17.74 10.76
CA LYS A 6 -0.35 -18.53 11.84
C LYS A 6 -1.38 -19.51 12.42
N ARG A 7 -1.11 -20.82 12.29
CA ARG A 7 -2.02 -21.88 12.78
C ARG A 7 -2.30 -21.78 14.28
N SER A 8 -1.29 -21.45 15.08
CA SER A 8 -1.42 -21.26 16.53
C SER A 8 -2.39 -20.13 16.92
N LEU A 9 -2.59 -19.14 16.05
CA LEU A 9 -3.48 -17.99 16.26
C LEU A 9 -4.83 -18.14 15.56
N LYS A 10 -5.12 -19.29 14.93
CA LYS A 10 -6.37 -19.52 14.16
C LYS A 10 -7.62 -19.23 15.00
N HIS A 11 -7.62 -19.60 16.28
CA HIS A 11 -8.74 -19.38 17.19
C HIS A 11 -8.93 -17.91 17.61
N ARG A 12 -7.97 -17.01 17.33
CA ARG A 12 -8.03 -15.58 17.69
C ARG A 12 -8.27 -14.66 16.48
N ALA A 13 -8.38 -15.21 15.28
CA ALA A 13 -8.50 -14.46 14.04
C ALA A 13 -9.89 -14.63 13.40
N MET A 14 -10.44 -13.53 12.87
CA MET A 14 -11.72 -13.58 12.14
C MET A 14 -11.53 -14.20 10.75
N PHE A 15 -10.42 -13.90 10.08
CA PHE A 15 -10.14 -14.35 8.72
C PHE A 15 -8.76 -15.01 8.58
N LYS A 16 -8.61 -15.87 7.58
CA LYS A 16 -7.31 -16.42 7.18
C LYS A 16 -6.62 -15.47 6.21
N LEU A 17 -5.42 -15.01 6.55
CA LEU A 17 -4.58 -14.24 5.63
C LEU A 17 -4.09 -15.15 4.49
N LYS A 18 -4.47 -14.84 3.26
CA LYS A 18 -4.10 -15.62 2.06
C LYS A 18 -2.97 -15.00 1.25
N CYS A 19 -3.00 -13.69 1.06
CA CYS A 19 -2.01 -12.93 0.30
C CYS A 19 -1.70 -11.61 1.03
N MET A 20 -0.44 -11.18 0.96
CA MET A 20 0.01 -9.88 1.42
C MET A 20 1.04 -9.37 0.39
N LEU A 21 0.84 -8.16 -0.10
CA LEU A 21 1.73 -7.53 -1.07
C LEU A 21 2.16 -6.17 -0.53
N ARG A 22 3.47 -5.90 -0.60
CA ARG A 22 4.05 -4.61 -0.28
C ARG A 22 4.53 -3.96 -1.57
N THR A 23 4.09 -2.73 -1.80
CA THR A 23 4.61 -1.88 -2.88
C THR A 23 5.45 -0.77 -2.27
N HIS A 24 6.64 -0.55 -2.81
CA HIS A 24 7.55 0.52 -2.36
C HIS A 24 8.08 1.27 -3.58
N ILE A 25 7.84 2.59 -3.61
CA ILE A 25 8.27 3.47 -4.70
C ILE A 25 9.26 4.55 -4.23
N GLY A 26 9.84 4.39 -3.02
CA GLY A 26 10.73 5.40 -2.43
C GLY A 26 12.07 5.60 -3.15
N SER A 27 12.40 4.78 -4.15
CA SER A 27 13.55 5.05 -5.05
C SER A 27 13.27 6.14 -6.08
N ASN A 28 12.00 6.53 -6.27
CA ASN A 28 11.64 7.66 -7.11
C ASN A 28 11.75 8.95 -6.29
N ASN A 29 12.56 9.91 -6.74
CA ASN A 29 12.80 11.15 -6.01
C ASN A 29 11.51 11.95 -5.74
N GLU A 30 10.59 12.02 -6.70
CA GLU A 30 9.32 12.74 -6.53
C GLU A 30 8.42 12.06 -5.49
N ALA A 31 8.44 10.73 -5.42
CA ALA A 31 7.71 9.96 -4.41
C ALA A 31 8.39 9.96 -3.04
N TYR A 32 9.72 10.03 -3.01
CA TYR A 32 10.49 10.19 -1.78
C TYR A 32 10.19 11.56 -1.17
N GLU A 33 10.43 12.64 -1.90
CA GLU A 33 10.28 14.01 -1.40
C GLU A 33 8.83 14.45 -1.16
N CYS A 34 7.82 13.67 -1.57
CA CYS A 34 6.42 14.06 -1.43
C CYS A 34 5.91 14.11 0.02
N CYS A 35 6.58 13.40 0.92
CA CYS A 35 6.26 13.34 2.34
C CYS A 35 7.55 13.19 3.13
N MET A 36 8.00 14.29 3.74
CA MET A 36 9.23 14.31 4.55
C MET A 36 8.96 14.91 5.91
N GLN A 37 9.52 14.30 6.94
CA GLN A 37 9.51 14.90 8.27
C GLN A 37 10.54 16.03 8.32
N VAL A 38 10.10 17.24 8.61
CA VAL A 38 10.94 18.44 8.68
C VAL A 38 10.50 19.33 9.84
N GLU A 39 11.38 20.22 10.26
CA GLU A 39 11.07 21.27 11.23
C GLU A 39 10.47 22.48 10.50
N ASP A 40 9.44 23.10 11.08
CA ASP A 40 8.91 24.36 10.59
C ASP A 40 9.73 25.56 11.09
N ASP A 41 9.38 26.76 10.65
CA ASP A 41 10.10 28.00 10.99
C ASP A 41 10.01 28.35 12.50
N LEU A 42 9.11 27.71 13.24
CA LEU A 42 8.92 27.90 14.68
C LEU A 42 9.59 26.81 15.52
N GLY A 43 10.31 25.87 14.88
CA GLY A 43 11.02 24.80 15.55
C GLY A 43 10.19 23.54 15.80
N TYR A 44 8.96 23.45 15.26
CA TYR A 44 8.09 22.30 15.46
C TYR A 44 8.31 21.25 14.37
N ARG A 45 8.53 20.00 14.79
CA ARG A 45 8.62 18.86 13.86
C ARG A 45 7.24 18.50 13.31
N GLY A 46 7.12 18.55 11.98
CA GLY A 46 5.92 18.15 11.24
C GLY A 46 6.27 17.34 9.98
N PHE A 47 5.24 17.03 9.19
CA PHE A 47 5.41 16.43 7.87
C PHE A 47 5.12 17.47 6.79
N ARG A 48 6.11 17.71 5.92
CA ARG A 48 5.90 18.46 4.69
C ARG A 48 5.29 17.53 3.65
N LEU A 49 4.07 17.86 3.23
CA LEU A 49 3.36 17.17 2.17
C LEU A 49 3.36 18.04 0.91
N THR A 50 3.85 17.51 -0.20
CA THR A 50 3.82 18.22 -1.48
C THR A 50 2.61 17.80 -2.32
N LYS A 51 2.32 18.54 -3.39
CA LYS A 51 1.27 18.18 -4.35
C LYS A 51 1.52 16.84 -5.06
N SER A 52 2.76 16.33 -5.06
CA SER A 52 3.08 15.03 -5.66
C SER A 52 2.65 13.84 -4.80
N LEU A 53 2.23 14.05 -3.54
CA LEU A 53 1.82 12.97 -2.64
C LEU A 53 0.69 12.11 -3.22
N THR A 54 -0.36 12.75 -3.76
CA THR A 54 -1.50 12.04 -4.34
C THR A 54 -1.10 11.26 -5.59
N LYS A 55 -0.22 11.81 -6.42
CA LYS A 55 0.35 11.16 -7.60
C LYS A 55 1.20 9.93 -7.21
N ALA A 56 2.08 10.08 -6.23
CA ALA A 56 2.90 8.98 -5.71
C ALA A 56 2.03 7.86 -5.11
N ALA A 57 1.01 8.23 -4.32
CA ALA A 57 0.05 7.27 -3.76
C ALA A 57 -0.72 6.52 -4.85
N ALA A 58 -1.23 7.23 -5.87
CA ALA A 58 -1.91 6.62 -7.01
C ALA A 58 -0.98 5.64 -7.75
N GLN A 59 0.28 6.04 -8.02
CA GLN A 59 1.25 5.17 -8.67
C GLN A 59 1.56 3.91 -7.85
N ALA A 60 1.83 4.05 -6.55
CA ALA A 60 2.06 2.92 -5.66
C ALA A 60 0.84 1.98 -5.63
N PHE A 61 -0.37 2.55 -5.59
CA PHE A 61 -1.61 1.80 -5.60
C PHE A 61 -1.83 1.06 -6.93
N THR A 62 -1.61 1.71 -8.07
CA THR A 62 -1.68 1.08 -9.40
C THR A 62 -0.69 -0.09 -9.51
N VAL A 63 0.56 0.08 -9.06
CA VAL A 63 1.55 -1.02 -9.06
C VAL A 63 1.11 -2.15 -8.13
N ASN A 64 0.54 -1.84 -6.96
CA ASN A 64 -0.01 -2.85 -6.06
C ASN A 64 -1.15 -3.64 -6.72
N LEU A 65 -2.12 -2.95 -7.32
CA LEU A 65 -3.28 -3.56 -7.97
C LEU A 65 -2.89 -4.42 -9.17
N ARG A 66 -1.91 -4.01 -9.98
CA ARG A 66 -1.41 -4.84 -11.09
C ARG A 66 -1.00 -6.25 -10.64
N VAL A 67 -0.51 -6.40 -9.41
CA VAL A 67 -0.13 -7.70 -8.84
C VAL A 67 -1.26 -8.32 -8.01
N LEU A 68 -2.06 -7.50 -7.32
CA LEU A 68 -3.12 -7.98 -6.43
C LEU A 68 -4.35 -8.47 -7.19
N VAL A 69 -4.81 -7.70 -8.19
CA VAL A 69 -6.07 -7.92 -8.91
C VAL A 69 -6.14 -9.34 -9.50
N PRO A 70 -5.12 -9.85 -10.24
CA PRO A 70 -5.13 -11.23 -10.73
C PRO A 70 -5.18 -12.32 -9.66
N LYS A 71 -4.78 -12.00 -8.41
CA LYS A 71 -4.75 -12.96 -7.30
C LYS A 71 -6.06 -13.02 -6.52
N VAL A 72 -6.92 -12.01 -6.64
CA VAL A 72 -8.14 -11.87 -5.84
C VAL A 72 -9.42 -11.92 -6.67
N LEU A 73 -9.33 -11.66 -7.99
CA LEU A 73 -10.48 -11.73 -8.87
C LEU A 73 -10.87 -13.17 -9.22
N PRO A 74 -12.18 -13.45 -9.39
CA PRO A 74 -12.64 -14.66 -10.05
C PRO A 74 -12.10 -14.74 -11.48
N ILE A 75 -11.89 -15.97 -11.98
CA ILE A 75 -11.38 -16.21 -13.35
C ILE A 75 -12.23 -15.49 -14.41
N TRP A 76 -13.55 -15.46 -14.23
CA TRP A 76 -14.48 -14.80 -15.15
C TRP A 76 -14.28 -13.28 -15.25
N GLU A 77 -13.87 -12.62 -14.16
CA GLU A 77 -13.57 -11.18 -14.17
C GLU A 77 -12.22 -10.90 -14.86
N LEU A 78 -11.28 -11.84 -14.79
CA LEU A 78 -10.00 -11.71 -15.50
C LEU A 78 -10.18 -11.81 -17.01
N LEU A 79 -10.97 -12.79 -17.47
CA LEU A 79 -11.30 -12.95 -18.90
C LEU A 79 -12.05 -11.75 -19.50
N ARG A 80 -12.66 -10.90 -18.67
CA ARG A 80 -13.33 -9.66 -19.12
C ARG A 80 -12.36 -8.48 -19.26
N LEU A 81 -11.22 -8.53 -18.56
CA LEU A 81 -10.22 -7.46 -18.49
C LEU A 81 -9.01 -7.70 -19.40
N ASP A 82 -8.83 -8.94 -19.87
CA ASP A 82 -7.90 -9.32 -20.96
C ASP A 82 -8.45 -8.90 -22.34
#